data_AF-A0A399EQ79-F1
#
_entry.id   AF-A0A399EQ79-F1
#
_cell.length_a   1.000
_cell.length_b   1.000
_cell.length_c   1.000
_cell.angle_alpha   90.00
_cell.angle_beta   90.00
_cell.angle_gamma   90.00
#
_symmetry.space_group_name_H-M   'P 1'
#
loop_
_entity.id
_entity.type
_entity.pdbx_description
1 polymer ?
#
loop_
_entity_poly.entity_id
_entity_poly.type
_entity_poly.pdbx_seq_one_letter_code
_entity_poly.pdbx_strand_id
1 'polypeptide(L)'
;MFSYDKREKDSQPVSPKRVSSQQPEEYPEFEPPPFKPPVPARGPSEATQLYSRLLERLRAEPEDTLALAAPGSSTPQDRAKTLRETLQKASRSIIDIDIGDGLDVMANLNNGTSRYLSRSNQHLEIRGQDVGPLRSLLELWKGRGYLEETLEAYEQLYGKSFYAEIGERVRGGKLRQELLALLPPAIPQQQLTFDAFLEHLAVNFVYSNEPDFGADDRTGLEPRRKSNPAELLKAFGYLPGRPIFGKWGFQMRVFLPDPQKKTPHNSHPVVAFRGTEGVGLQVRDNPKTPQNEQESGLDTLVADFAYASVGYSQYRQNRDLIARNLEAAARRGRLILTGHSLGGALAQIAAVEHAALAKEVVTFQAAAIKQADVDRLKAYNIQHATDGKAIASRHYRVDGDIVPTAGEASTPGEIHYFDYRREGQGLTGMLKENHVTPALSEYLRQELLAASRRSGGLELDPYQTALMRWGQRDEQDLAGKSVEIIYSGDYSTERDPKIRGEMLRRELLARVLDAAGLFEAVFYENLAYNVLLEAIEGLARKYDSYPRFEQEALKLLNKSEPLFPGPGTQEIARELGIAEEANPLLVSVKTRWGQIKEKGLKLDSRSRFVTDFKRQLPQIWLSWHPDKELPKS
;
A
#
# COMPACT_ATOMS: atom_id res chain seq x y z
N MET A 1 -56.41 -17.23 36.57
CA MET A 1 -56.35 -18.63 37.04
C MET A 1 -55.26 -19.30 36.23
N PHE A 2 -54.42 -20.14 36.87
CA PHE A 2 -53.14 -20.73 36.40
C PHE A 2 -51.92 -19.81 36.49
N SER A 3 -50.75 -20.23 36.97
CA SER A 3 -50.33 -21.11 38.08
C SER A 3 -48.85 -20.76 38.27
N TYR A 4 -48.47 -20.44 39.50
CA TYR A 4 -47.07 -20.27 39.91
C TYR A 4 -46.37 -21.63 39.86
N ASP A 5 -45.10 -21.67 39.43
CA ASP A 5 -44.18 -22.67 39.96
C ASP A 5 -42.79 -22.05 40.22
N LYS A 6 -42.35 -22.20 41.47
CA LYS A 6 -41.13 -21.68 42.06
C LYS A 6 -40.04 -22.76 41.95
N ARG A 7 -38.81 -22.36 41.62
CA ARG A 7 -37.61 -23.08 42.10
C ARG A 7 -36.58 -22.09 42.64
N GLU A 8 -36.32 -22.23 43.93
CA GLU A 8 -35.22 -21.65 44.71
C GLU A 8 -33.87 -22.14 44.14
N LYS A 9 -32.88 -21.28 43.85
CA LYS A 9 -31.91 -20.63 44.75
C LYS A 9 -31.19 -21.57 45.71
N ASP A 10 -30.06 -22.10 45.26
CA ASP A 10 -28.89 -22.37 46.10
C ASP A 10 -27.65 -21.75 45.42
N SER A 11 -27.19 -20.64 45.98
CA SER A 11 -25.96 -19.95 45.58
C SER A 11 -25.02 -19.96 46.78
N GLN A 12 -24.00 -20.83 46.76
CA GLN A 12 -22.86 -20.72 47.65
C GLN A 12 -21.78 -19.83 47.01
N PRO A 13 -21.09 -18.97 47.79
CA PRO A 13 -20.06 -18.09 47.29
C PRO A 13 -18.73 -18.85 47.12
N VAL A 14 -18.25 -18.97 45.89
CA VAL A 14 -16.89 -19.44 45.60
C VAL A 14 -15.92 -18.32 45.93
N SER A 15 -15.09 -18.54 46.94
CA SER A 15 -14.00 -17.62 47.31
C SER A 15 -12.92 -17.57 46.22
N PRO A 16 -12.33 -16.40 45.92
CA PRO A 16 -11.25 -16.31 44.95
C PRO A 16 -10.00 -17.03 45.48
N LYS A 17 -9.52 -18.04 44.75
CA LYS A 17 -8.23 -18.67 44.99
C LYS A 17 -7.13 -17.62 44.82
N ARG A 18 -6.35 -17.40 45.88
CA ARG A 18 -5.04 -16.73 45.84
C ARG A 18 -4.17 -17.41 44.79
N VAL A 19 -3.78 -16.68 43.75
CA VAL A 19 -2.68 -17.08 42.86
C VAL A 19 -1.39 -16.85 43.64
N SER A 20 -0.75 -17.97 44.00
CA SER A 20 0.60 -18.02 44.53
C SER A 20 1.57 -17.55 43.45
N SER A 21 2.48 -16.66 43.82
CA SER A 21 3.65 -16.29 43.03
C SER A 21 4.47 -17.55 42.71
N GLN A 22 4.44 -17.99 41.45
CA GLN A 22 5.41 -18.93 40.91
C GLN A 22 6.41 -18.14 40.06
N GLN A 23 7.69 -18.41 40.32
CA GLN A 23 8.84 -17.94 39.56
C GLN A 23 8.70 -18.35 38.07
N PRO A 24 9.36 -17.63 37.15
CA PRO A 24 9.21 -17.89 35.72
C PRO A 24 9.74 -19.30 35.39
N GLU A 25 8.84 -20.18 34.93
CA GLU A 25 9.21 -21.42 34.28
C GLU A 25 9.92 -21.07 32.96
N GLU A 26 11.16 -21.54 32.82
CA GLU A 26 11.85 -21.59 31.53
C GLU A 26 11.01 -22.42 30.58
N TYR A 27 10.53 -21.79 29.50
CA TYR A 27 9.86 -22.49 28.41
C TYR A 27 10.85 -23.47 27.76
N PRO A 28 10.46 -24.73 27.49
CA PRO A 28 11.31 -25.63 26.73
C PRO A 28 11.53 -25.07 25.33
N GLU A 29 12.79 -25.07 24.88
CA GLU A 29 13.17 -24.82 23.49
C GLU A 29 12.31 -25.69 22.57
N PHE A 30 11.42 -25.05 21.83
CA PHE A 30 10.61 -25.72 20.82
C PHE A 30 11.49 -25.94 19.59
N GLU A 31 12.06 -27.13 19.45
CA GLU A 31 12.67 -27.57 18.20
C GLU A 31 11.57 -27.77 17.14
N PRO A 32 11.58 -27.01 16.02
CA PRO A 32 10.56 -27.15 14.99
C PRO A 32 10.73 -28.48 14.23
N PRO A 33 9.63 -29.10 13.76
CA PRO A 33 9.73 -30.25 12.89
C PRO A 33 10.43 -29.87 11.57
N PRO A 34 11.29 -30.74 11.01
CA PRO A 34 12.06 -30.44 9.81
C PRO A 34 11.14 -30.20 8.61
N PHE A 35 11.43 -29.12 7.87
CA PHE A 35 10.81 -28.84 6.58
C PHE A 35 11.10 -29.99 5.61
N LYS A 36 10.04 -30.71 5.19
CA LYS A 36 10.13 -31.72 4.13
C LYS A 36 9.74 -31.08 2.80
N PRO A 37 10.68 -30.82 1.87
CA PRO A 37 10.30 -30.43 0.52
C PRO A 37 9.50 -31.55 -0.17
N PRO A 38 8.64 -31.23 -1.15
CA PRO A 38 7.91 -32.23 -1.91
C PRO A 38 8.88 -33.19 -2.62
N VAL A 39 8.57 -34.48 -2.54
CA VAL A 39 9.36 -35.56 -3.15
C VAL A 39 9.44 -35.33 -4.67
N PRO A 40 10.65 -35.27 -5.27
CA PRO A 40 10.77 -35.13 -6.72
C PRO A 40 10.20 -36.37 -7.43
N ALA A 41 9.40 -36.14 -8.47
CA ALA A 41 9.00 -37.21 -9.37
C ALA A 41 10.25 -37.82 -10.05
N ARG A 42 10.21 -39.15 -10.17
CA ARG A 42 11.31 -40.04 -10.58
C ARG A 42 12.03 -39.63 -11.88
N GLY A 43 13.37 -39.63 -11.81
CA GLY A 43 14.31 -40.08 -12.86
C GLY A 43 14.48 -39.20 -14.12
N PRO A 44 15.69 -39.11 -14.70
CA PRO A 44 15.93 -38.31 -15.90
C PRO A 44 15.26 -38.97 -17.12
N SER A 45 14.28 -38.30 -17.71
CA SER A 45 13.71 -38.69 -19.00
C SER A 45 14.57 -38.15 -20.16
N GLU A 46 14.38 -38.70 -21.36
CA GLU A 46 15.04 -38.35 -22.63
C GLU A 46 15.09 -36.83 -22.95
N ALA A 47 14.32 -36.01 -22.23
CA ALA A 47 14.36 -34.54 -22.29
C ALA A 47 15.75 -33.95 -21.97
N THR A 48 16.53 -34.56 -21.07
CA THR A 48 17.86 -34.04 -20.70
C THR A 48 18.89 -34.22 -21.83
N GLN A 49 18.78 -35.27 -22.65
CA GLN A 49 19.64 -35.47 -23.83
C GLN A 49 19.24 -34.57 -25.01
N LEU A 50 17.95 -34.25 -25.13
CA LEU A 50 17.44 -33.26 -26.09
C LEU A 50 17.91 -31.84 -25.73
N TYR A 51 18.00 -31.51 -24.44
CA TYR A 51 18.49 -30.21 -23.95
C TYR A 51 19.99 -30.00 -24.24
N SER A 52 20.83 -31.01 -24.03
CA SER A 52 22.27 -30.94 -24.35
C SER A 52 22.53 -30.79 -25.86
N ARG A 53 21.74 -31.47 -26.72
CA ARG A 53 21.84 -31.31 -28.18
C ARG A 53 21.29 -29.97 -28.68
N LEU A 54 20.32 -29.37 -27.97
CA LEU A 54 19.84 -28.01 -28.26
C LEU A 54 20.90 -26.95 -27.89
N LEU A 55 21.61 -27.15 -26.78
CA LEU A 55 22.74 -26.30 -26.38
C LEU A 55 23.95 -26.41 -27.33
N GLU A 56 24.19 -27.59 -27.90
CA GLU A 56 25.21 -27.76 -28.96
C GLU A 56 24.79 -27.15 -30.31
N ARG A 57 23.49 -27.15 -30.65
CA ARG A 57 22.98 -26.45 -31.84
C ARG A 57 22.92 -24.93 -31.68
N LEU A 58 22.70 -24.41 -30.47
CA LEU A 58 22.74 -22.97 -30.17
C LEU A 58 24.17 -22.39 -30.15
N ARG A 59 25.20 -23.23 -30.18
CA ARG A 59 26.60 -22.81 -30.40
C ARG A 59 26.96 -22.59 -31.87
N ALA A 60 26.07 -22.92 -32.79
CA ALA A 60 26.25 -22.71 -34.23
C ALA A 60 25.28 -21.63 -34.74
N GLU A 61 25.43 -20.41 -34.23
CA GLU A 61 24.88 -19.19 -34.84
C GLU A 61 26.04 -18.32 -35.36
N PRO A 62 25.81 -17.49 -36.40
CA PRO A 62 26.88 -16.95 -37.24
C PRO A 62 27.81 -16.04 -36.44
N GLU A 63 29.12 -16.22 -36.63
CA GLU A 63 30.19 -15.44 -35.98
C GLU A 63 30.06 -13.91 -36.19
N ASP A 64 29.24 -13.45 -37.13
CA ASP A 64 29.04 -12.04 -37.45
C ASP A 64 28.33 -11.22 -36.35
N THR A 65 27.50 -11.81 -35.48
CA THR A 65 26.85 -11.08 -34.37
C THR A 65 27.76 -10.92 -33.15
N LEU A 66 28.73 -11.82 -32.97
CA LEU A 66 29.72 -11.73 -31.88
C LEU A 66 30.89 -10.77 -32.20
N ALA A 67 31.08 -10.41 -33.46
CA ALA A 67 32.04 -9.38 -33.89
C ALA A 67 31.67 -7.96 -33.43
N LEU A 68 30.45 -7.74 -32.89
CA LEU A 68 30.01 -6.50 -32.25
C LEU A 68 30.35 -6.41 -30.75
N ALA A 69 30.98 -7.43 -30.17
CA ALA A 69 31.51 -7.34 -28.81
C ALA A 69 32.66 -6.33 -28.79
N ALA A 70 32.36 -5.11 -28.32
CA ALA A 70 33.32 -4.03 -28.23
C ALA A 70 34.64 -4.54 -27.59
N PRO A 71 35.81 -4.15 -28.12
CA PRO A 71 37.10 -4.62 -27.63
C PRO A 71 37.23 -4.40 -26.11
N GLY A 72 38.13 -5.13 -25.46
CA GLY A 72 38.40 -5.02 -24.01
C GLY A 72 38.73 -3.60 -23.52
N SER A 73 38.85 -2.62 -24.43
CA SER A 73 39.06 -1.19 -24.20
C SER A 73 37.79 -0.32 -24.33
N SER A 74 36.60 -0.91 -24.47
CA SER A 74 35.35 -0.13 -24.58
C SER A 74 35.01 0.61 -23.29
N THR A 75 34.52 1.84 -23.41
CA THR A 75 34.02 2.59 -22.25
C THR A 75 32.64 2.08 -21.81
N PRO A 76 32.20 2.32 -20.56
CA PRO A 76 30.82 2.04 -20.15
C PRO A 76 29.78 2.68 -21.07
N GLN A 77 30.06 3.88 -21.58
CA GLN A 77 29.19 4.62 -22.50
C GLN A 77 29.09 3.94 -23.87
N ASP A 78 30.19 3.39 -24.40
CA ASP A 78 30.17 2.66 -25.67
C ASP A 78 29.35 1.37 -25.54
N ARG A 79 29.53 0.64 -24.44
CA ARG A 79 28.72 -0.55 -24.16
C ARG A 79 27.24 -0.18 -24.01
N ALA A 80 26.92 0.89 -23.30
CA ALA A 80 25.53 1.36 -23.20
C ALA A 80 24.90 1.70 -24.56
N LYS A 81 25.66 2.26 -25.51
CA LYS A 81 25.23 2.46 -26.91
C LYS A 81 25.00 1.13 -27.63
N THR A 82 25.94 0.19 -27.54
CA THR A 82 25.78 -1.16 -28.12
C THR A 82 24.55 -1.87 -27.56
N LEU A 83 24.28 -1.73 -26.26
CA LEU A 83 23.09 -2.28 -25.62
C LEU A 83 21.80 -1.72 -26.23
N ARG A 84 21.73 -0.39 -26.37
CA ARG A 84 20.58 0.30 -26.96
C ARG A 84 20.37 -0.09 -28.42
N GLU A 85 21.44 -0.13 -29.21
CA GLU A 85 21.37 -0.54 -30.62
C GLU A 85 20.90 -1.99 -30.77
N THR A 86 21.39 -2.89 -29.93
CA THR A 86 20.99 -4.31 -29.93
C THR A 86 19.51 -4.44 -29.58
N LEU A 87 19.06 -3.71 -28.56
CA LEU A 87 17.65 -3.66 -28.18
C LEU A 87 16.77 -3.09 -29.30
N GLN A 88 17.22 -2.03 -29.97
CA GLN A 88 16.51 -1.43 -31.11
C GLN A 88 16.40 -2.38 -32.29
N LYS A 89 17.48 -3.11 -32.63
CA LYS A 89 17.47 -4.13 -33.70
C LYS A 89 16.55 -5.30 -33.38
N ALA A 90 16.47 -5.69 -32.10
CA ALA A 90 15.54 -6.72 -31.63
C ALA A 90 14.08 -6.24 -31.59
N SER A 91 13.85 -4.93 -31.60
CA SER A 91 12.52 -4.33 -31.53
C SER A 91 11.88 -4.22 -32.92
N ARG A 92 10.62 -4.63 -33.03
CA ARG A 92 9.79 -4.42 -34.22
C ARG A 92 8.79 -3.30 -33.94
N SER A 93 8.61 -2.39 -34.90
CA SER A 93 7.52 -1.42 -34.84
C SER A 93 6.20 -2.14 -35.07
N ILE A 94 5.32 -2.07 -34.08
CA ILE A 94 3.96 -2.58 -34.17
C ILE A 94 3.02 -1.39 -34.21
N ILE A 95 2.17 -1.38 -35.23
CA ILE A 95 1.02 -0.49 -35.27
C ILE A 95 -0.13 -1.29 -34.68
N ASP A 96 -0.63 -0.88 -33.51
CA ASP A 96 -1.93 -1.34 -33.07
C ASP A 96 -2.96 -0.66 -33.99
N ILE A 97 -3.70 -1.44 -34.78
CA ILE A 97 -4.75 -0.90 -35.63
C ILE A 97 -5.88 -0.46 -34.72
N ASP A 98 -6.08 0.86 -34.63
CA ASP A 98 -7.15 1.49 -33.87
C ASP A 98 -8.48 1.27 -34.58
N ILE A 99 -9.17 0.18 -34.23
CA ILE A 99 -10.55 -0.04 -34.66
C ILE A 99 -11.48 0.63 -33.65
N GLY A 100 -11.44 1.97 -33.59
CA GLY A 100 -12.51 2.94 -33.24
C GLY A 100 -13.42 2.79 -32.00
N ASP A 101 -13.50 1.63 -31.33
CA ASP A 101 -14.67 1.26 -30.53
C ASP A 101 -14.36 1.10 -29.03
N GLY A 102 -13.20 1.56 -28.55
CA GLY A 102 -12.83 1.54 -27.13
C GLY A 102 -12.59 0.15 -26.52
N LEU A 103 -13.04 -0.93 -27.16
CA LEU A 103 -12.85 -2.32 -26.76
C LEU A 103 -11.38 -2.79 -26.81
N ASP A 104 -10.55 -2.23 -27.69
CA ASP A 104 -9.12 -2.58 -27.77
C ASP A 104 -8.25 -1.90 -26.70
N VAL A 105 -8.63 -0.71 -26.23
CA VAL A 105 -8.06 -0.14 -25.00
C VAL A 105 -8.34 -1.09 -23.83
N MET A 106 -9.51 -1.73 -23.82
CA MET A 106 -9.92 -2.69 -22.78
C MET A 106 -9.25 -4.07 -22.91
N ALA A 107 -9.01 -4.57 -24.12
CA ALA A 107 -8.28 -5.82 -24.34
C ALA A 107 -6.77 -5.69 -24.00
N ASN A 108 -6.19 -4.51 -24.22
CA ASN A 108 -4.79 -4.23 -23.90
C ASN A 108 -4.56 -3.91 -22.40
N LEU A 109 -5.54 -3.33 -21.72
CA LEU A 109 -5.56 -3.22 -20.26
C LEU A 109 -5.46 -4.61 -19.60
N ASN A 110 -6.13 -5.62 -20.16
CA ASN A 110 -6.12 -7.00 -19.69
C ASN A 110 -4.72 -7.68 -19.68
N ASN A 111 -3.71 -7.11 -20.36
CA ASN A 111 -2.34 -7.62 -20.38
C ASN A 111 -1.40 -6.95 -19.36
N GLY A 112 -1.96 -6.04 -18.55
CA GLY A 112 -1.30 -5.34 -17.44
C GLY A 112 0.05 -4.81 -17.84
N THR A 113 0.13 -3.63 -18.47
CA THR A 113 1.42 -2.92 -18.64
C THR A 113 1.26 -1.40 -18.80
N SER A 114 2.26 -0.71 -18.27
CA SER A 114 2.70 0.68 -18.36
C SER A 114 2.72 1.37 -19.75
N ARG A 115 2.11 0.79 -20.78
CA ARG A 115 2.63 0.87 -22.16
C ARG A 115 1.87 1.72 -23.17
N TYR A 116 0.97 2.61 -22.77
CA TYR A 116 0.40 3.62 -23.68
C TYR A 116 0.55 5.03 -23.13
N LEU A 117 1.75 5.58 -23.31
CA LEU A 117 2.02 7.02 -23.22
C LEU A 117 2.56 7.60 -24.53
N SER A 118 2.59 6.78 -25.57
CA SER A 118 2.83 7.25 -26.92
C SER A 118 1.54 7.85 -27.48
N ARG A 119 1.61 9.10 -27.96
CA ARG A 119 0.52 9.74 -28.72
C ARG A 119 0.25 9.06 -30.08
N SER A 120 1.06 8.10 -30.48
CA SER A 120 0.87 7.30 -31.68
C SER A 120 0.56 5.85 -31.29
N ASN A 121 -0.35 5.20 -32.03
CA ASN A 121 -0.65 3.77 -31.92
C ASN A 121 0.52 2.88 -32.40
N GLN A 122 1.74 3.39 -32.34
CA GLN A 122 2.98 2.75 -32.70
C GLN A 122 3.79 2.51 -31.43
N HIS A 123 4.13 1.26 -31.16
CA HIS A 123 5.04 0.90 -30.09
C HIS A 123 6.08 -0.12 -30.59
N LEU A 124 7.20 -0.21 -29.89
CA LEU A 124 8.26 -1.15 -30.19
C LEU A 124 8.09 -2.40 -29.33
N GLU A 125 7.95 -3.57 -29.97
CA GLU A 125 7.84 -4.88 -29.29
C GLU A 125 9.04 -5.78 -29.64
N ILE A 126 9.51 -6.53 -28.64
CA ILE A 126 10.47 -7.62 -28.79
C ILE A 126 9.76 -8.95 -28.55
N ARG A 127 9.88 -9.88 -29.51
CA ARG A 127 9.33 -11.25 -29.42
C ARG A 127 10.44 -12.27 -29.19
N GLY A 128 10.06 -13.47 -28.73
CA GLY A 128 11.01 -14.50 -28.27
C GLY A 128 12.05 -14.98 -29.28
N GLN A 129 11.85 -14.77 -30.58
CA GLN A 129 12.84 -15.13 -31.61
C GLN A 129 13.91 -14.05 -31.81
N ASP A 130 13.65 -12.81 -31.39
CA ASP A 130 14.51 -11.65 -31.65
C ASP A 130 15.45 -11.31 -30.48
N VAL A 131 15.37 -12.06 -29.36
CA VAL A 131 16.14 -11.77 -28.13
C VAL A 131 17.50 -12.44 -28.05
N GLY A 132 17.82 -13.38 -28.94
CA GLY A 132 19.08 -14.13 -28.91
C GLY A 132 20.32 -13.24 -28.77
N PRO A 133 20.50 -12.23 -29.65
CA PRO A 133 21.62 -11.30 -29.56
C PRO A 133 21.67 -10.52 -28.25
N LEU A 134 20.51 -10.08 -27.74
CA LEU A 134 20.43 -9.34 -26.48
C LEU A 134 20.82 -10.21 -25.29
N ARG A 135 20.33 -11.46 -25.24
CA ARG A 135 20.68 -12.44 -24.20
C ARG A 135 22.18 -12.69 -24.18
N SER A 136 22.76 -13.02 -25.34
CA SER A 136 24.20 -13.30 -25.44
C SER A 136 25.06 -12.11 -25.02
N LEU A 137 24.63 -10.88 -25.34
CA LEU A 137 25.32 -9.66 -24.94
C LEU A 137 25.30 -9.46 -23.41
N LEU A 138 24.13 -9.62 -22.79
CA LEU A 138 23.97 -9.51 -21.34
C LEU A 138 24.77 -10.58 -20.59
N GLU A 139 24.74 -11.83 -21.05
CA GLU A 139 25.53 -12.94 -20.50
C GLU A 139 27.04 -12.66 -20.60
N LEU A 140 27.50 -12.17 -21.76
CA LEU A 140 28.90 -11.82 -21.98
C LEU A 140 29.36 -10.72 -21.02
N TRP A 141 28.61 -9.64 -20.86
CA TRP A 141 28.99 -8.55 -19.97
C TRP A 141 28.84 -8.89 -18.50
N LYS A 142 27.86 -9.73 -18.14
CA LYS A 142 27.78 -10.31 -16.80
C LYS A 142 29.02 -11.13 -16.47
N GLY A 143 29.43 -12.02 -17.38
CA GLY A 143 30.62 -12.86 -17.21
C GLY A 143 31.94 -12.08 -17.14
N ARG A 144 31.98 -10.86 -17.71
CA ARG A 144 33.14 -9.96 -17.66
C ARG A 144 33.10 -8.93 -16.53
N GLY A 145 32.03 -8.88 -15.73
CA GLY A 145 31.87 -7.88 -14.67
C GLY A 145 31.61 -6.45 -15.15
N TYR A 146 31.22 -6.26 -16.41
CA TYR A 146 30.96 -4.93 -17.01
C TYR A 146 29.50 -4.49 -16.89
N LEU A 147 28.61 -5.36 -16.43
CA LEU A 147 27.17 -5.13 -16.55
C LEU A 147 26.69 -3.95 -15.72
N GLU A 148 27.09 -3.85 -14.45
CA GLU A 148 26.65 -2.76 -13.54
C GLU A 148 27.04 -1.38 -14.06
N GLU A 149 28.33 -1.14 -14.33
CA GLU A 149 28.81 0.13 -14.89
C GLU A 149 28.17 0.47 -16.25
N THR A 150 27.82 -0.55 -17.04
CA THR A 150 27.14 -0.35 -18.33
C THR A 150 25.69 0.07 -18.14
N LEU A 151 24.99 -0.50 -17.15
CA LEU A 151 23.60 -0.12 -16.83
C LEU A 151 23.54 1.30 -16.25
N GLU A 152 24.48 1.66 -15.37
CA GLU A 152 24.61 3.04 -14.88
C GLU A 152 24.88 4.03 -16.03
N ALA A 153 25.82 3.70 -16.92
CA ALA A 153 26.10 4.53 -18.09
C ALA A 153 24.88 4.62 -19.04
N TYR A 154 24.10 3.55 -19.17
CA TYR A 154 22.87 3.54 -19.95
C TYR A 154 21.85 4.56 -19.39
N GLU A 155 21.61 4.52 -18.08
CA GLU A 155 20.68 5.44 -17.44
C GLU A 155 21.15 6.90 -17.52
N GLN A 156 22.45 7.16 -17.34
CA GLN A 156 23.02 8.50 -17.49
C GLN A 156 22.87 9.04 -18.92
N LEU A 157 23.08 8.20 -19.94
CA LEU A 157 23.02 8.61 -21.35
C LEU A 157 21.58 8.81 -21.86
N TYR A 158 20.65 7.98 -21.42
CA TYR A 158 19.29 7.95 -21.98
C TYR A 158 18.23 8.48 -21.02
N GLY A 159 18.62 8.78 -19.79
CA GLY A 159 17.76 9.31 -18.75
C GLY A 159 16.73 8.32 -18.22
N LYS A 160 16.88 7.03 -18.52
CA LYS A 160 15.94 5.95 -18.22
C LYS A 160 16.70 4.66 -17.98
N SER A 161 16.29 3.88 -16.97
CA SER A 161 16.94 2.61 -16.67
C SER A 161 16.68 1.56 -17.75
N PHE A 162 17.63 0.66 -17.91
CA PHE A 162 17.50 -0.43 -18.87
C PHE A 162 16.38 -1.42 -18.48
N TYR A 163 16.07 -1.53 -17.18
CA TYR A 163 14.93 -2.32 -16.69
C TYR A 163 13.61 -1.78 -17.23
N ALA A 164 13.41 -0.46 -17.17
CA ALA A 164 12.24 0.19 -17.75
C ALA A 164 12.18 0.04 -19.28
N GLU A 165 13.32 -0.02 -19.96
CA GLU A 165 13.37 -0.27 -21.40
C GLU A 165 12.95 -1.70 -21.77
N ILE A 166 13.40 -2.71 -21.01
CA ILE A 166 12.91 -4.10 -21.10
C ILE A 166 11.41 -4.17 -20.78
N GLY A 167 11.01 -3.52 -19.69
CA GLY A 167 9.64 -3.46 -19.23
C GLY A 167 8.67 -2.85 -20.24
N GLU A 168 9.10 -1.88 -21.04
CA GLU A 168 8.28 -1.31 -22.11
C GLU A 168 8.24 -2.19 -23.37
N ARG A 169 9.37 -2.81 -23.75
CA ARG A 169 9.52 -3.47 -25.06
C ARG A 169 9.20 -4.97 -25.06
N VAL A 170 9.27 -5.66 -23.93
CA VAL A 170 9.15 -7.13 -23.86
C VAL A 170 7.79 -7.56 -23.30
N ARG A 171 6.82 -7.87 -24.18
CA ARG A 171 5.44 -8.17 -23.76
C ARG A 171 5.25 -9.50 -23.02
N GLY A 172 5.99 -10.54 -23.43
CA GLY A 172 5.89 -11.87 -22.83
C GLY A 172 6.47 -11.91 -21.41
N GLY A 173 5.66 -12.26 -20.41
CA GLY A 173 6.07 -12.28 -19.00
C GLY A 173 7.26 -13.20 -18.75
N LYS A 174 7.17 -14.45 -19.21
CA LYS A 174 8.27 -15.43 -19.16
C LYS A 174 9.56 -14.90 -19.80
N LEU A 175 9.45 -14.33 -21.01
CA LEU A 175 10.62 -13.80 -21.73
C LEU A 175 11.24 -12.61 -20.96
N ARG A 176 10.41 -11.76 -20.36
CA ARG A 176 10.88 -10.64 -19.55
C ARG A 176 11.62 -11.13 -18.33
N GLN A 177 11.06 -12.07 -17.57
CA GLN A 177 11.72 -12.68 -16.41
C GLN A 177 13.06 -13.32 -16.79
N GLU A 178 13.12 -14.01 -17.93
CA GLU A 178 14.37 -14.59 -18.44
C GLU A 178 15.44 -13.52 -18.70
N LEU A 179 15.08 -12.37 -19.26
CA LEU A 179 16.01 -11.26 -19.48
C LEU A 179 16.39 -10.55 -18.18
N LEU A 180 15.43 -10.30 -17.29
CA LEU A 180 15.66 -9.68 -15.99
C LEU A 180 16.59 -10.52 -15.11
N ALA A 181 16.50 -11.85 -15.18
CA ALA A 181 17.40 -12.76 -14.47
C ALA A 181 18.88 -12.67 -14.91
N LEU A 182 19.15 -12.08 -16.08
CA LEU A 182 20.51 -11.79 -16.55
C LEU A 182 21.06 -10.51 -15.93
N LEU A 183 20.20 -9.58 -15.51
CA LEU A 183 20.57 -8.33 -14.87
C LEU A 183 20.87 -8.53 -13.38
N PRO A 184 21.55 -7.58 -12.73
CA PRO A 184 21.52 -7.45 -11.28
C PRO A 184 20.06 -7.34 -10.78
N PRO A 185 19.77 -7.68 -9.51
CA PRO A 185 18.46 -7.42 -8.94
C PRO A 185 18.11 -5.94 -9.04
N ALA A 186 16.94 -5.61 -9.59
CA ALA A 186 16.52 -4.22 -9.76
C ALA A 186 16.31 -3.49 -8.42
N ILE A 187 15.95 -4.25 -7.38
CA ILE A 187 15.86 -3.76 -6.00
C ILE A 187 16.83 -4.61 -5.16
N PRO A 188 17.75 -3.99 -4.40
CA PRO A 188 18.64 -4.73 -3.49
C PRO A 188 17.82 -5.59 -2.52
N GLN A 189 18.24 -6.85 -2.31
CA GLN A 189 17.46 -7.82 -1.52
C GLN A 189 17.13 -7.34 -0.09
N GLN A 190 18.06 -6.63 0.56
CA GLN A 190 17.83 -6.06 1.90
C GLN A 190 16.73 -4.99 1.88
N GLN A 191 16.72 -4.13 0.85
CA GLN A 191 15.70 -3.12 0.64
C GLN A 191 14.36 -3.77 0.30
N LEU A 192 14.34 -4.69 -0.67
CA LEU A 192 13.14 -5.43 -1.07
C LEU A 192 12.47 -6.13 0.12
N THR A 193 13.27 -6.76 0.97
CA THR A 193 12.81 -7.47 2.18
C THR A 193 12.18 -6.50 3.18
N PHE A 194 12.82 -5.35 3.42
CA PHE A 194 12.28 -4.37 4.35
C PHE A 194 11.06 -3.65 3.80
N ASP A 195 11.07 -3.27 2.53
CA ASP A 195 9.94 -2.59 1.92
C ASP A 195 8.74 -3.54 1.77
N ALA A 196 8.94 -4.84 1.57
CA ALA A 196 7.87 -5.83 1.66
C ALA A 196 7.27 -5.90 3.07
N PHE A 197 8.10 -5.78 4.12
CA PHE A 197 7.61 -5.62 5.49
C PHE A 197 6.78 -4.32 5.66
N LEU A 198 7.23 -3.20 5.09
CA LEU A 198 6.47 -1.95 5.10
C LEU A 198 5.14 -2.07 4.33
N GLU A 199 5.08 -2.88 3.27
CA GLU A 199 3.83 -3.17 2.53
C GLU A 199 2.82 -3.90 3.44
N HIS A 200 3.26 -4.85 4.27
CA HIS A 200 2.38 -5.48 5.26
C HIS A 200 1.82 -4.46 6.27
N LEU A 201 2.64 -3.51 6.71
CA LEU A 201 2.18 -2.44 7.60
C LEU A 201 1.13 -1.56 6.91
N ALA A 202 1.39 -1.20 5.65
CA ALA A 202 0.61 -0.25 4.87
C ALA A 202 -0.69 -0.81 4.31
N VAL A 203 -0.74 -2.08 3.91
CA VAL A 203 -1.89 -2.72 3.21
C VAL A 203 -2.76 -3.53 4.17
N ASN A 204 -2.26 -3.88 5.36
CA ASN A 204 -2.97 -4.79 6.27
C ASN A 204 -2.93 -4.32 7.72
N PHE A 205 -1.76 -4.12 8.32
CA PHE A 205 -1.72 -3.97 9.79
C PHE A 205 -2.34 -2.65 10.24
N VAL A 206 -2.20 -1.59 9.44
CA VAL A 206 -2.87 -0.30 9.71
C VAL A 206 -4.40 -0.39 9.64
N TYR A 207 -4.95 -1.38 8.93
CA TYR A 207 -6.39 -1.61 8.79
C TYR A 207 -7.00 -2.39 9.97
N SER A 208 -6.17 -3.09 10.76
CA SER A 208 -6.65 -3.76 11.97
C SER A 208 -7.05 -2.74 13.03
N ASN A 209 -8.13 -3.02 13.74
CA ASN A 209 -8.54 -2.27 14.94
C ASN A 209 -8.06 -2.93 16.24
N GLU A 210 -7.40 -4.10 16.14
CA GLU A 210 -6.88 -4.81 17.31
C GLU A 210 -5.60 -4.14 17.81
N PRO A 211 -5.48 -3.78 19.10
CA PRO A 211 -4.31 -3.09 19.63
C PRO A 211 -3.03 -3.91 19.48
N ASP A 212 -3.09 -5.19 19.82
CA ASP A 212 -1.93 -6.08 19.93
C ASP A 212 -1.87 -7.12 18.81
N PHE A 213 -2.72 -6.98 17.78
CA PHE A 213 -2.89 -7.98 16.71
C PHE A 213 -3.13 -9.39 17.26
N GLY A 214 -4.00 -9.50 18.28
CA GLY A 214 -4.40 -10.79 18.83
C GLY A 214 -4.79 -11.74 17.70
N ALA A 215 -4.09 -12.87 17.62
CA ALA A 215 -4.36 -13.84 16.57
C ALA A 215 -5.75 -14.46 16.79
N ASP A 216 -6.40 -14.91 15.73
CA ASP A 216 -7.57 -15.79 15.88
C ASP A 216 -7.13 -17.04 16.67
N ASP A 217 -7.71 -17.23 17.86
CA ASP A 217 -7.42 -18.33 18.79
C ASP A 217 -7.47 -19.73 18.13
N ARG A 218 -8.12 -19.86 16.96
CA ARG A 218 -8.23 -21.13 16.21
C ARG A 218 -7.12 -21.38 15.21
N THR A 219 -6.52 -20.34 14.63
CA THR A 219 -5.57 -20.50 13.51
C THR A 219 -4.24 -19.78 13.69
N GLY A 220 -4.15 -18.83 14.62
CA GLY A 220 -2.94 -18.02 14.78
C GLY A 220 -2.69 -17.05 13.60
N LEU A 221 -3.63 -16.93 12.66
CA LEU A 221 -3.50 -16.14 11.43
C LEU A 221 -4.69 -15.19 11.26
N GLU A 222 -4.42 -14.04 10.65
CA GLU A 222 -5.46 -13.08 10.25
C GLU A 222 -6.33 -13.70 9.12
N PRO A 223 -7.67 -13.62 9.19
CA PRO A 223 -8.56 -14.34 8.28
C PRO A 223 -8.45 -13.95 6.80
N ARG A 224 -8.27 -12.66 6.48
CA ARG A 224 -8.33 -12.10 5.13
C ARG A 224 -7.14 -12.51 4.28
N ARG A 225 -5.92 -12.33 4.79
CA ARG A 225 -4.68 -12.53 4.01
C ARG A 225 -3.74 -13.59 4.60
N LYS A 226 -4.20 -14.32 5.62
CA LYS A 226 -3.47 -15.43 6.27
C LYS A 226 -2.08 -15.05 6.82
N SER A 227 -1.91 -13.79 7.21
CA SER A 227 -0.69 -13.29 7.85
C SER A 227 -0.70 -13.49 9.37
N ASN A 228 0.46 -13.47 10.03
CA ASN A 228 0.58 -13.33 11.47
C ASN A 228 1.30 -12.00 11.80
N PRO A 229 0.56 -10.91 12.08
CA PRO A 229 1.17 -9.61 12.32
C PRO A 229 2.07 -9.57 13.54
N ALA A 230 1.69 -10.24 14.64
CA ALA A 230 2.45 -10.24 15.88
C ALA A 230 3.84 -10.89 15.70
N GLU A 231 3.90 -12.06 15.06
CA GLU A 231 5.17 -12.75 14.78
C GLU A 231 6.03 -12.00 13.76
N LEU A 232 5.41 -11.38 12.75
CA LEU A 232 6.16 -10.57 11.77
C LEU A 232 6.77 -9.32 12.41
N LEU A 233 6.01 -8.57 13.21
CA LEU A 233 6.52 -7.43 13.97
C LEU A 233 7.65 -7.84 14.90
N LYS A 234 7.46 -8.94 15.65
CA LYS A 234 8.48 -9.51 16.52
C LYS A 234 9.74 -9.87 15.73
N ALA A 235 9.62 -10.49 14.56
CA ALA A 235 10.77 -10.86 13.72
C ALA A 235 11.60 -9.63 13.33
N PHE A 236 10.94 -8.56 12.86
CA PHE A 236 11.58 -7.31 12.46
C PHE A 236 11.99 -6.40 13.64
N GLY A 237 11.57 -6.70 14.87
CA GLY A 237 11.92 -5.95 16.07
C GLY A 237 11.07 -4.70 16.28
N TYR A 238 9.79 -4.76 15.95
CA TYR A 238 8.83 -3.68 16.16
C TYR A 238 7.78 -4.06 17.20
N LEU A 239 7.37 -3.07 17.98
CA LEU A 239 6.22 -3.13 18.86
C LEU A 239 4.99 -2.53 18.17
N PRO A 240 3.82 -3.19 18.27
CA PRO A 240 2.59 -2.64 17.73
C PRO A 240 2.16 -1.42 18.53
N GLY A 241 1.89 -0.30 17.87
CA GLY A 241 1.11 0.78 18.46
C GLY A 241 -0.39 0.57 18.27
N ARG A 242 -1.15 1.32 19.04
CA ARG A 242 -2.62 1.32 18.98
C ARG A 242 -3.12 2.01 17.70
N PRO A 243 -4.28 1.61 17.16
CA PRO A 243 -4.88 2.30 16.02
C PRO A 243 -5.33 3.71 16.44
N ILE A 244 -4.93 4.72 15.70
CA ILE A 244 -5.29 6.12 15.94
C ILE A 244 -6.40 6.48 14.97
N PHE A 245 -7.57 6.87 15.51
CA PHE A 245 -8.75 7.21 14.73
C PHE A 245 -8.95 8.72 14.72
N GLY A 246 -9.38 9.24 13.58
CA GLY A 246 -9.73 10.63 13.42
C GLY A 246 -10.95 10.82 12.51
N LYS A 247 -11.18 12.08 12.15
CA LYS A 247 -12.33 12.50 11.34
C LYS A 247 -12.22 11.96 9.91
N TRP A 248 -13.38 11.73 9.32
CA TRP A 248 -13.59 11.36 7.92
C TRP A 248 -12.90 10.05 7.56
N GLY A 249 -13.00 9.06 8.45
CA GLY A 249 -12.39 7.75 8.26
C GLY A 249 -10.87 7.73 8.37
N PHE A 250 -10.27 8.80 8.90
CA PHE A 250 -8.84 8.85 9.11
C PHE A 250 -8.41 7.77 10.09
N GLN A 251 -7.38 7.01 9.70
CA GLN A 251 -6.73 6.06 10.57
C GLN A 251 -5.23 6.02 10.28
N MET A 252 -4.45 5.98 11.36
CA MET A 252 -3.01 5.74 11.30
C MET A 252 -2.59 4.78 12.41
N ARG A 253 -1.39 4.23 12.31
CA ARG A 253 -0.77 3.43 13.37
C ARG A 253 0.72 3.71 13.41
N VAL A 254 1.26 3.76 14.63
CA VAL A 254 2.70 3.95 14.88
C VAL A 254 3.29 2.60 15.30
N PHE A 255 4.38 2.18 14.69
CA PHE A 255 5.16 1.01 15.06
C PHE A 255 6.50 1.49 15.60
N LEU A 256 6.78 1.16 16.86
CA LEU A 256 7.99 1.63 17.55
C LEU A 256 9.05 0.53 17.51
N PRO A 257 10.34 0.86 17.38
CA PRO A 257 11.41 -0.09 17.59
C PRO A 257 11.31 -0.72 18.98
N ASP A 258 11.44 -2.04 19.05
CA ASP A 258 11.58 -2.75 20.31
C ASP A 258 12.95 -2.42 20.92
N PRO A 259 13.01 -1.73 22.09
CA PRO A 259 14.28 -1.38 22.72
C PRO A 259 15.09 -2.62 23.16
N GLN A 260 14.46 -3.78 23.32
CA GLN A 260 15.10 -5.03 23.72
C GLN A 260 15.65 -5.83 22.54
N LYS A 261 15.21 -5.53 21.31
CA LYS A 261 15.61 -6.28 20.12
C LYS A 261 16.10 -5.34 19.03
N LYS A 262 17.42 -5.20 18.87
CA LYS A 262 18.00 -4.44 17.76
C LYS A 262 18.09 -5.30 16.51
N THR A 263 17.58 -4.80 15.40
CA THR A 263 17.68 -5.41 14.06
C THR A 263 18.27 -4.39 13.08
N PRO A 264 18.75 -4.82 11.90
CA PRO A 264 19.15 -3.90 10.84
C PRO A 264 18.00 -3.00 10.33
N HIS A 265 16.76 -3.36 10.64
CA HIS A 265 15.54 -2.77 10.09
C HIS A 265 14.81 -1.84 11.06
N ASN A 266 15.06 -1.93 12.37
CA ASN A 266 14.28 -1.20 13.38
C ASN A 266 14.98 0.04 13.97
N SER A 267 15.87 0.69 13.21
CA SER A 267 16.53 1.92 13.67
C SER A 267 15.59 3.13 13.76
N HIS A 268 14.42 3.04 13.12
CA HIS A 268 13.46 4.13 12.98
C HIS A 268 12.02 3.67 13.28
N PRO A 269 11.22 4.49 13.97
CA PRO A 269 9.77 4.28 14.03
C PRO A 269 9.14 4.31 12.64
N VAL A 270 8.12 3.48 12.44
CA VAL A 270 7.31 3.48 11.22
C VAL A 270 5.93 4.03 11.55
N VAL A 271 5.45 4.95 10.73
CA VAL A 271 4.07 5.45 10.82
C VAL A 271 3.35 5.05 9.55
N ALA A 272 2.36 4.18 9.70
CA ALA A 272 1.51 3.74 8.60
C ALA A 272 0.19 4.51 8.62
N PHE A 273 -0.22 4.99 7.46
CA PHE A 273 -1.52 5.61 7.23
C PHE A 273 -2.41 4.64 6.45
N ARG A 274 -3.67 4.53 6.87
CA ARG A 274 -4.67 3.69 6.21
C ARG A 274 -5.16 4.36 4.93
N GLY A 275 -5.37 3.56 3.88
CA GLY A 275 -6.10 3.98 2.68
C GLY A 275 -7.60 4.12 2.91
N THR A 276 -8.33 4.45 1.85
CA THR A 276 -9.78 4.66 1.92
C THR A 276 -10.53 3.36 2.18
N GLU A 277 -11.19 3.29 3.32
CA GLU A 277 -12.47 2.60 3.44
C GLU A 277 -13.51 3.64 3.86
N GLY A 278 -14.74 3.54 3.35
CA GLY A 278 -15.85 4.27 3.96
C GLY A 278 -15.87 3.96 5.47
N VAL A 279 -16.25 4.92 6.32
CA VAL A 279 -16.46 4.63 7.75
C VAL A 279 -17.58 3.61 7.82
N GLY A 280 -17.22 2.33 7.82
CA GLY A 280 -18.13 1.20 7.88
C GLY A 280 -18.75 1.07 9.27
N LEU A 281 -19.42 2.12 9.75
CA LEU A 281 -20.62 1.91 10.54
C LEU A 281 -21.62 1.30 9.57
N GLN A 282 -22.08 0.09 9.83
CA GLN A 282 -23.09 -0.61 9.03
C GLN A 282 -24.31 0.32 8.80
N VAL A 283 -24.36 1.06 7.69
CA VAL A 283 -25.55 1.86 7.31
C VAL A 283 -26.57 1.00 6.56
N ARG A 284 -26.19 -0.23 6.16
CA ARG A 284 -27.12 -1.23 5.64
C ARG A 284 -27.07 -2.50 6.47
N ASP A 285 -28.18 -2.79 7.15
CA ASP A 285 -28.52 -4.07 7.75
C ASP A 285 -28.64 -5.16 6.67
N ASN A 286 -27.52 -5.60 6.09
CA ASN A 286 -27.48 -6.85 5.36
C ASN A 286 -26.60 -7.85 6.12
N PRO A 287 -27.19 -8.76 6.93
CA PRO A 287 -26.46 -9.75 7.71
C PRO A 287 -25.71 -10.80 6.85
N LYS A 288 -25.70 -10.64 5.52
CA LYS A 288 -24.97 -11.49 4.58
C LYS A 288 -23.68 -10.87 4.05
N THR A 289 -23.38 -9.60 4.32
CA THR A 289 -22.09 -9.02 3.92
C THR A 289 -21.05 -9.41 4.96
N PRO A 290 -20.05 -10.24 4.62
CA PRO A 290 -18.98 -10.57 5.55
C PRO A 290 -18.32 -9.28 6.05
N GLN A 291 -17.87 -9.27 7.31
CA GLN A 291 -17.05 -8.18 7.88
C GLN A 291 -15.77 -7.89 7.06
N ASN A 292 -15.45 -8.75 6.10
CA ASN A 292 -14.21 -8.78 5.33
C ASN A 292 -14.36 -8.26 3.89
N GLU A 293 -15.55 -7.78 3.47
CA GLU A 293 -15.78 -7.19 2.13
C GLU A 293 -15.68 -5.65 2.12
N GLN A 294 -14.88 -5.06 3.02
CA GLN A 294 -14.89 -3.61 3.32
C GLN A 294 -14.16 -2.71 2.31
N GLU A 295 -13.46 -3.28 1.32
CA GLU A 295 -12.99 -2.53 0.14
C GLU A 295 -14.06 -2.60 -0.96
N SER A 296 -15.14 -1.84 -0.78
CA SER A 296 -15.98 -1.47 -1.92
C SER A 296 -15.14 -0.55 -2.80
N GLY A 297 -14.66 -1.07 -3.93
CA GLY A 297 -13.82 -0.29 -4.85
C GLY A 297 -14.45 1.04 -5.27
N LEU A 298 -15.77 1.21 -5.16
CA LEU A 298 -16.44 2.50 -5.40
C LEU A 298 -16.13 3.55 -4.32
N ASP A 299 -15.96 3.16 -3.05
CA ASP A 299 -15.65 4.09 -1.96
C ASP A 299 -14.20 4.58 -2.07
N THR A 300 -13.27 3.68 -2.41
CA THR A 300 -11.87 3.98 -2.73
C THR A 300 -11.78 4.96 -3.89
N LEU A 301 -12.49 4.70 -4.99
CA LEU A 301 -12.53 5.63 -6.13
C LEU A 301 -13.07 7.01 -5.71
N VAL A 302 -14.19 7.09 -5.00
CA VAL A 302 -14.79 8.39 -4.64
C VAL A 302 -13.89 9.22 -3.72
N ALA A 303 -13.26 8.63 -2.69
CA ALA A 303 -12.36 9.39 -1.82
C ALA A 303 -11.04 9.76 -2.52
N ASP A 304 -10.55 8.91 -3.43
CA ASP A 304 -9.30 9.13 -4.16
C ASP A 304 -9.47 10.14 -5.31
N PHE A 305 -10.70 10.36 -5.81
CA PHE A 305 -10.99 11.24 -6.96
C PHE A 305 -11.52 12.65 -6.63
N ALA A 306 -11.45 13.10 -5.37
CA ALA A 306 -11.70 14.51 -5.03
C ALA A 306 -10.61 15.42 -5.65
N TYR A 307 -10.93 15.96 -6.82
CA TYR A 307 -10.06 16.31 -7.95
C TYR A 307 -8.85 17.26 -7.70
N ALA A 308 -8.79 18.00 -6.60
CA ALA A 308 -7.73 18.99 -6.34
C ALA A 308 -6.95 18.80 -5.03
N SER A 309 -7.34 17.82 -4.20
CA SER A 309 -6.93 17.76 -2.79
C SER A 309 -6.93 16.34 -2.24
N VAL A 310 -6.51 15.34 -3.03
CA VAL A 310 -6.44 13.93 -2.60
C VAL A 310 -5.67 13.82 -1.27
N GLY A 311 -6.32 13.29 -0.25
CA GLY A 311 -5.79 13.21 1.12
C GLY A 311 -5.73 14.53 1.89
N TYR A 312 -5.67 15.71 1.26
CA TYR A 312 -5.51 17.00 1.95
C TYR A 312 -6.67 17.39 2.84
N SER A 313 -7.90 17.10 2.42
CA SER A 313 -9.08 17.40 3.22
C SER A 313 -9.07 16.53 4.49
N GLN A 314 -8.85 15.23 4.34
CA GLN A 314 -8.71 14.31 5.47
C GLN A 314 -7.50 14.67 6.36
N TYR A 315 -6.35 15.01 5.77
CA TYR A 315 -5.15 15.42 6.50
C TYR A 315 -5.39 16.69 7.33
N ARG A 316 -5.95 17.76 6.72
CA ARG A 316 -6.22 19.03 7.42
C ARG A 316 -7.16 18.85 8.61
N GLN A 317 -8.22 18.05 8.44
CA GLN A 317 -9.16 17.77 9.51
C GLN A 317 -8.54 17.06 10.72
N ASN A 318 -7.42 16.38 10.49
CA ASN A 318 -6.70 15.57 11.48
C ASN A 318 -5.28 16.08 11.77
N ARG A 319 -4.92 17.29 11.30
CA ARG A 319 -3.54 17.80 11.33
C ARG A 319 -2.93 17.78 12.73
N ASP A 320 -3.66 18.28 13.72
CA ASP A 320 -3.20 18.34 15.11
C ASP A 320 -3.01 16.94 15.71
N LEU A 321 -3.91 16.00 15.36
CA LEU A 321 -3.85 14.62 15.81
C LEU A 321 -2.64 13.90 15.22
N ILE A 322 -2.42 14.07 13.91
CA ILE A 322 -1.27 13.54 13.19
C ILE A 322 0.02 14.10 13.80
N ALA A 323 0.14 15.43 13.89
CA ALA A 323 1.32 16.11 14.42
C ALA A 323 1.73 15.58 15.80
N ARG A 324 0.78 15.47 16.73
CA ARG A 324 1.02 14.95 18.08
C ARG A 324 1.60 13.54 18.08
N ASN A 325 1.04 12.65 17.26
CA ASN A 325 1.49 11.27 17.20
C ASN A 325 2.84 11.13 16.48
N LEU A 326 3.09 11.92 15.43
CA LEU A 326 4.40 11.98 14.77
C LEU A 326 5.47 12.51 15.74
N GLU A 327 5.20 13.58 16.47
CA GLU A 327 6.12 14.16 17.46
C GLU A 327 6.44 13.18 18.59
N ALA A 328 5.43 12.47 19.11
CA ALA A 328 5.63 11.45 20.14
C ALA A 328 6.50 10.29 19.62
N ALA A 329 6.21 9.78 18.42
CA ALA A 329 7.00 8.75 17.77
C ALA A 329 8.45 9.21 17.51
N ALA A 330 8.63 10.46 17.07
CA ALA A 330 9.92 11.01 16.66
C ALA A 330 10.93 11.10 17.81
N ARG A 331 10.48 11.01 19.08
CA ARG A 331 11.37 10.88 20.24
C ARG A 331 12.20 9.60 20.22
N ARG A 332 11.83 8.61 19.41
CA ARG A 332 12.56 7.36 19.20
C ARG A 332 13.44 7.37 17.94
N GLY A 333 13.49 8.48 17.22
CA GLY A 333 14.24 8.64 15.97
C GLY A 333 13.38 9.23 14.85
N ARG A 334 14.01 9.65 13.75
CA ARG A 334 13.27 10.10 12.56
C ARG A 334 12.37 8.99 12.01
N LEU A 335 11.29 9.38 11.35
CA LEU A 335 10.15 8.53 11.03
C LEU A 335 10.21 7.98 9.61
N ILE A 336 9.92 6.70 9.43
CA ILE A 336 9.57 6.14 8.13
C ILE A 336 8.06 6.29 7.97
N LEU A 337 7.62 7.04 6.97
CA LEU A 337 6.19 7.26 6.70
C LEU A 337 5.76 6.35 5.56
N THR A 338 4.71 5.55 5.80
CA THR A 338 4.23 4.57 4.83
C THR A 338 2.72 4.56 4.70
N GLY A 339 2.23 4.06 3.57
CA GLY A 339 0.80 3.92 3.34
C GLY A 339 0.48 3.37 1.97
N HIS A 340 -0.71 2.78 1.88
CA HIS A 340 -1.29 2.26 0.64
C HIS A 340 -2.42 3.17 0.16
N SER A 341 -2.61 3.31 -1.15
CA SER A 341 -3.72 4.09 -1.72
C SER A 341 -3.75 5.53 -1.18
N LEU A 342 -4.89 6.03 -0.69
CA LEU A 342 -5.01 7.32 0.03
C LEU A 342 -4.03 7.46 1.19
N GLY A 343 -3.74 6.37 1.91
CA GLY A 343 -2.80 6.34 3.02
C GLY A 343 -1.39 6.72 2.56
N GLY A 344 -0.99 6.32 1.37
CA GLY A 344 0.29 6.73 0.79
C GLY A 344 0.31 8.22 0.40
N ALA A 345 -0.82 8.82 0.00
CA ALA A 345 -0.92 10.26 -0.17
C ALA A 345 -0.81 11.00 1.18
N LEU A 346 -1.46 10.50 2.23
CA LEU A 346 -1.33 11.05 3.59
C LEU A 346 0.10 10.95 4.12
N ALA A 347 0.82 9.85 3.86
CA ALA A 347 2.21 9.68 4.21
C ALA A 347 3.12 10.72 3.53
N GLN A 348 2.88 10.98 2.24
CA GLN A 348 3.58 12.02 1.48
C GLN A 348 3.29 13.43 2.03
N ILE A 349 2.01 13.77 2.28
CA ILE A 349 1.62 15.06 2.87
C ILE A 349 2.26 15.23 4.26
N ALA A 350 2.24 14.17 5.09
CA ALA A 350 2.86 14.17 6.40
C ALA A 350 4.37 14.42 6.34
N ALA A 351 5.08 13.85 5.36
CA ALA A 351 6.50 14.09 5.16
C ALA A 351 6.79 15.55 4.80
N VAL A 352 5.94 16.17 3.99
CA VAL A 352 6.08 17.56 3.57
C VAL A 352 5.79 18.54 4.73
N GLU A 353 4.74 18.28 5.51
CA GLU A 353 4.36 19.11 6.65
C GLU A 353 5.28 18.93 7.87
N HIS A 354 5.91 17.77 8.01
CA HIS A 354 6.79 17.40 9.12
C HIS A 354 8.18 16.93 8.65
N ALA A 355 8.77 17.62 7.68
CA ALA A 355 10.03 17.21 7.05
C ALA A 355 11.19 17.01 8.04
N ALA A 356 11.24 17.80 9.11
CA ALA A 356 12.25 17.64 10.17
C ALA A 356 12.13 16.30 10.92
N LEU A 357 10.95 15.69 10.97
CA LEU A 357 10.69 14.42 11.65
C LEU A 357 10.84 13.22 10.70
N ALA A 358 10.48 13.37 9.43
CA ALA A 358 10.52 12.28 8.46
C ALA A 358 11.96 11.92 8.08
N LYS A 359 12.28 10.63 7.97
CA LYS A 359 13.50 10.05 7.39
C LYS A 359 13.26 9.66 5.94
N GLU A 360 12.11 9.09 5.67
CA GLU A 360 11.81 8.38 4.44
C GLU A 360 10.30 8.27 4.23
N VAL A 361 9.90 8.21 2.97
CA VAL A 361 8.55 7.93 2.51
C VAL A 361 8.56 6.67 1.66
N VAL A 362 7.80 5.63 2.05
CA VAL A 362 7.63 4.41 1.26
C VAL A 362 6.16 4.19 1.00
N THR A 363 5.71 4.15 -0.24
CA THR A 363 4.26 4.07 -0.52
C THR A 363 3.92 2.98 -1.52
N PHE A 364 2.72 2.42 -1.40
CA PHE A 364 2.23 1.31 -2.22
C PHE A 364 0.94 1.73 -2.93
N GLN A 365 0.92 1.69 -4.26
CA GLN A 365 -0.25 2.06 -5.08
C GLN A 365 -0.87 3.42 -4.68
N ALA A 366 -0.01 4.36 -4.28
CA ALA A 366 -0.44 5.59 -3.65
C ALA A 366 -0.78 6.66 -4.68
N ALA A 367 -1.82 7.44 -4.37
CA ALA A 367 -2.10 8.68 -5.09
C ALA A 367 -0.95 9.70 -4.92
N ALA A 368 -0.78 10.54 -5.92
CA ALA A 368 0.12 11.68 -5.89
C ALA A 368 -0.47 12.83 -5.05
N ILE A 369 0.37 13.83 -4.75
CA ILE A 369 0.02 15.02 -3.95
C ILE A 369 0.17 16.30 -4.79
N LYS A 370 0.01 17.49 -4.19
CA LYS A 370 0.17 18.77 -4.91
C LYS A 370 1.63 18.99 -5.30
N GLN A 371 1.85 19.50 -6.51
CA GLN A 371 3.19 19.82 -7.02
C GLN A 371 3.91 20.82 -6.09
N ALA A 372 3.18 21.82 -5.57
CA ALA A 372 3.75 22.82 -4.67
C ALA A 372 4.36 22.21 -3.39
N ASP A 373 3.77 21.12 -2.88
CA ASP A 373 4.28 20.41 -1.70
C ASP A 373 5.48 19.51 -2.05
N VAL A 374 5.46 18.90 -3.23
CA VAL A 374 6.65 18.21 -3.78
C VAL A 374 7.81 19.20 -3.94
N ASP A 375 7.56 20.40 -4.47
CA ASP A 375 8.58 21.44 -4.65
C ASP A 375 9.14 21.93 -3.31
N ARG A 376 8.29 22.09 -2.29
CA ARG A 376 8.71 22.36 -0.91
C ARG A 376 9.65 21.28 -0.38
N LEU A 377 9.33 20.00 -0.60
CA LEU A 377 10.17 18.89 -0.15
C LEU A 377 11.49 18.81 -0.93
N LYS A 378 11.48 19.12 -2.24
CA LYS A 378 12.71 19.26 -3.05
C LYS A 378 13.61 20.35 -2.47
N ALA A 379 13.05 21.52 -2.16
CA ALA A 379 13.80 22.63 -1.57
C ALA A 379 14.40 22.24 -0.21
N TYR A 380 13.63 21.54 0.64
CA TYR A 380 14.12 20.99 1.91
C TYR A 380 15.28 20.01 1.69
N ASN A 381 15.14 19.06 0.75
CA ASN A 381 16.18 18.08 0.45
C ASN A 381 17.46 18.71 -0.09
N ILE A 382 17.37 19.75 -0.93
CA ILE A 382 18.53 20.50 -1.42
C ILE A 382 19.26 21.18 -0.25
N GLN A 383 18.52 21.82 0.66
CA GLN A 383 19.08 22.46 1.84
C GLN A 383 19.78 21.45 2.79
N HIS A 384 19.30 20.20 2.81
CA HIS A 384 19.74 19.14 3.70
C HIS A 384 20.55 18.03 2.99
N ALA A 385 21.12 18.33 1.82
CA ALA A 385 21.88 17.36 1.03
C ALA A 385 23.15 16.88 1.74
N THR A 386 23.78 17.73 2.57
CA THR A 386 25.08 17.45 3.21
C THR A 386 24.99 17.03 4.67
N ASP A 387 23.84 17.19 5.33
CA ASP A 387 23.69 16.89 6.76
C ASP A 387 22.90 15.59 7.03
N GLY A 388 22.65 14.80 5.98
CA GLY A 388 21.95 13.52 6.08
C GLY A 388 20.46 13.65 6.42
N LYS A 389 19.90 14.88 6.39
CA LYS A 389 18.49 15.12 6.68
C LYS A 389 17.60 15.14 5.45
N ALA A 390 18.13 15.01 4.24
CA ALA A 390 17.33 14.73 3.06
C ALA A 390 16.43 13.50 3.30
N ILE A 391 15.19 13.60 2.80
CA ILE A 391 14.16 12.57 2.87
C ILE A 391 14.20 11.79 1.56
N ALA A 392 14.42 10.47 1.67
CA ALA A 392 14.31 9.57 0.53
C ALA A 392 12.84 9.20 0.29
N SER A 393 12.46 8.95 -0.96
CA SER A 393 11.13 8.43 -1.28
C SER A 393 11.23 7.22 -2.21
N ARG A 394 10.41 6.21 -1.93
CA ARG A 394 10.23 5.02 -2.78
C ARG A 394 8.75 4.75 -2.97
N HIS A 395 8.37 4.54 -4.22
CA HIS A 395 6.98 4.33 -4.59
C HIS A 395 6.86 3.01 -5.35
N TYR A 396 5.98 2.13 -4.89
CA TYR A 396 5.71 0.84 -5.52
C TYR A 396 4.33 0.89 -6.18
N ARG A 397 4.25 0.52 -7.45
CA ARG A 397 3.01 0.63 -8.24
C ARG A 397 2.77 -0.63 -9.06
N VAL A 398 1.51 -1.00 -9.19
CA VAL A 398 1.07 -2.04 -10.12
C VAL A 398 0.55 -1.39 -11.40
N ASP A 399 0.98 -1.89 -12.54
CA ASP A 399 0.52 -1.45 -13.85
C ASP A 399 -0.97 -1.72 -14.03
N GLY A 400 -1.70 -0.71 -14.52
CA GLY A 400 -3.15 -0.76 -14.69
C GLY A 400 -3.95 -0.27 -13.49
N ASP A 401 -3.30 0.00 -12.35
CA ASP A 401 -3.93 0.70 -11.23
C ASP A 401 -4.17 2.18 -11.60
N ILE A 402 -5.38 2.66 -11.33
CA ILE A 402 -5.79 4.04 -11.60
C ILE A 402 -5.66 4.97 -10.39
N VAL A 403 -5.46 4.47 -9.18
CA VAL A 403 -5.34 5.34 -8.00
C VAL A 403 -4.08 6.22 -8.04
N PRO A 404 -2.90 5.74 -8.48
CA PRO A 404 -1.72 6.59 -8.64
C PRO A 404 -1.90 7.79 -9.61
N THR A 405 -2.95 7.77 -10.43
CA THR A 405 -3.28 8.86 -11.36
C THR A 405 -3.93 10.08 -10.69
N ALA A 406 -4.36 9.93 -9.44
CA ALA A 406 -4.94 11.01 -8.66
C ALA A 406 -3.83 11.88 -8.06
N GLY A 407 -4.03 13.20 -7.99
CA GLY A 407 -3.00 14.17 -7.57
C GLY A 407 -2.14 14.71 -8.72
N GLU A 408 -1.06 15.43 -8.39
CA GLU A 408 -0.22 16.14 -9.38
C GLU A 408 1.19 15.56 -9.50
N ALA A 409 1.86 15.28 -8.38
CA ALA A 409 3.20 14.68 -8.35
C ALA A 409 3.46 13.88 -7.07
N SER A 410 4.33 12.89 -7.16
CA SER A 410 4.83 12.14 -5.99
C SER A 410 6.07 12.81 -5.40
N THR A 411 6.34 12.55 -4.12
CA THR A 411 7.55 13.03 -3.44
C THR A 411 8.84 12.60 -4.17
N PRO A 412 9.94 13.37 -4.12
CA PRO A 412 11.12 13.11 -4.96
C PRO A 412 11.81 11.77 -4.60
N GLY A 413 11.99 10.89 -5.59
CA GLY A 413 12.58 9.58 -5.36
C GLY A 413 12.41 8.63 -6.54
N GLU A 414 12.31 7.33 -6.24
CA GLU A 414 12.19 6.25 -7.22
C GLU A 414 10.77 5.67 -7.23
N ILE A 415 10.29 5.31 -8.42
CA ILE A 415 9.04 4.58 -8.62
C ILE A 415 9.38 3.23 -9.26
N HIS A 416 9.01 2.14 -8.60
CA HIS A 416 9.12 0.78 -9.11
C HIS A 416 7.75 0.30 -9.58
N TYR A 417 7.69 -0.20 -10.82
CA TYR A 417 6.48 -0.75 -11.41
C TYR A 417 6.51 -2.26 -11.47
N PHE A 418 5.34 -2.86 -11.29
CA PHE A 418 5.11 -4.29 -11.46
C PHE A 418 3.89 -4.55 -12.34
N ASP A 419 3.94 -5.58 -13.16
CA ASP A 419 2.76 -6.14 -13.80
C ASP A 419 2.12 -7.14 -12.83
N TYR A 420 0.81 -7.00 -12.62
CA TYR A 420 -0.01 -8.04 -12.02
C TYR A 420 -0.69 -8.84 -13.12
N ARG A 421 -0.56 -10.17 -13.06
CA ARG A 421 -1.27 -11.08 -13.97
C ARG A 421 -1.95 -12.16 -13.17
N ARG A 422 -3.21 -12.41 -13.51
CA ARG A 422 -3.99 -13.51 -12.96
C ARG A 422 -4.74 -14.24 -14.06
N GLU A 423 -4.82 -15.56 -13.93
CA GLU A 423 -5.66 -16.38 -14.79
C GLU A 423 -7.13 -15.93 -14.76
N GLY A 424 -7.73 -15.79 -15.95
CA GLY A 424 -9.15 -15.41 -16.12
C GLY A 424 -9.47 -13.98 -15.70
N GLN A 425 -8.49 -13.09 -15.56
CA GLN A 425 -8.73 -11.69 -15.20
C GLN A 425 -9.44 -10.95 -16.35
N GLY A 426 -10.55 -10.30 -16.01
CA GLY A 426 -11.25 -9.35 -16.87
C GLY A 426 -11.03 -7.92 -16.39
N LEU A 427 -11.51 -6.93 -17.15
CA LEU A 427 -11.30 -5.50 -16.93
C LEU A 427 -11.64 -5.01 -15.50
N THR A 428 -12.79 -5.42 -14.96
CA THR A 428 -13.21 -5.06 -13.59
C THR A 428 -12.33 -5.72 -12.53
N GLY A 429 -11.83 -6.92 -12.81
CA GLY A 429 -10.81 -7.59 -12.00
C GLY A 429 -9.50 -6.82 -12.00
N MET A 430 -9.04 -6.34 -13.16
CA MET A 430 -7.81 -5.54 -13.25
C MET A 430 -7.88 -4.24 -12.44
N LEU A 431 -8.96 -3.46 -12.53
CA LEU A 431 -9.07 -2.20 -11.78
C LEU A 431 -9.16 -2.42 -10.25
N LYS A 432 -9.82 -3.49 -9.81
CA LYS A 432 -10.01 -3.77 -8.38
C LYS A 432 -8.85 -4.54 -7.77
N GLU A 433 -8.41 -5.62 -8.42
CA GLU A 433 -7.43 -6.56 -7.89
C GLU A 433 -6.02 -5.95 -7.93
N ASN A 434 -5.64 -5.25 -9.01
CA ASN A 434 -4.30 -4.65 -9.13
C ASN A 434 -4.03 -3.60 -8.04
N HIS A 435 -5.07 -2.87 -7.63
CA HIS A 435 -4.93 -1.83 -6.61
C HIS A 435 -4.63 -2.42 -5.23
N VAL A 436 -5.27 -3.54 -4.87
CA VAL A 436 -5.25 -4.10 -3.51
C VAL A 436 -4.24 -5.25 -3.35
N THR A 437 -3.53 -5.60 -4.42
CA THR A 437 -2.50 -6.64 -4.40
C THR A 437 -1.25 -6.19 -3.62
N PRO A 438 -0.72 -7.03 -2.72
CA PRO A 438 0.57 -6.82 -2.06
C PRO A 438 1.71 -7.20 -3.01
N ALA A 439 1.93 -6.34 -4.01
CA ALA A 439 2.76 -6.66 -5.16
C ALA A 439 4.22 -6.92 -4.76
N LEU A 440 4.74 -6.18 -3.79
CA LEU A 440 6.13 -6.29 -3.40
C LEU A 440 6.40 -7.58 -2.60
N SER A 441 5.55 -7.89 -1.62
CA SER A 441 5.62 -9.14 -0.86
C SER A 441 5.46 -10.36 -1.77
N GLU A 442 4.54 -10.29 -2.74
CA GLU A 442 4.30 -11.37 -3.68
C GLU A 442 5.45 -11.52 -4.70
N TYR A 443 6.02 -10.41 -5.17
CA TYR A 443 7.23 -10.42 -6.00
C TYR A 443 8.42 -11.05 -5.27
N LEU A 444 8.71 -10.63 -4.02
CA LEU A 444 9.76 -11.22 -3.20
C LEU A 444 9.56 -12.74 -3.04
N ARG A 445 8.33 -13.17 -2.75
CA ARG A 445 7.99 -14.58 -2.61
C ARG A 445 8.31 -15.37 -3.88
N GLN A 446 7.93 -14.85 -5.05
CA GLN A 446 8.20 -15.48 -6.34
C GLN A 446 9.71 -15.56 -6.64
N GLU A 447 10.46 -14.49 -6.36
CA GLU A 447 11.93 -14.46 -6.50
C GLU A 447 12.61 -15.50 -5.61
N LEU A 448 12.25 -15.58 -4.33
CA LEU A 448 12.83 -16.53 -3.38
C LEU A 448 12.51 -17.99 -3.75
N LEU A 449 11.27 -18.27 -4.18
CA LEU A 449 10.88 -19.60 -4.65
C LEU A 449 11.61 -19.99 -5.93
N ALA A 450 11.77 -19.05 -6.88
CA ALA A 450 12.52 -19.29 -8.12
C ALA A 450 14.00 -19.51 -7.84
N ALA A 451 14.60 -18.75 -6.94
CA ALA A 451 15.98 -18.93 -6.49
C ALA A 451 16.17 -20.30 -5.81
N SER A 452 15.30 -20.68 -4.87
CA SER A 452 15.36 -22.00 -4.22
C SER A 452 15.26 -23.17 -5.19
N ARG A 453 14.46 -23.06 -6.26
CA ARG A 453 14.36 -24.10 -7.30
C ARG A 453 15.64 -24.21 -8.12
N ARG A 454 16.31 -23.08 -8.41
CA ARG A 454 17.56 -23.05 -9.20
C ARG A 454 18.75 -23.60 -8.44
N SER A 455 18.85 -23.34 -7.14
CA SER A 455 19.99 -23.74 -6.31
C SER A 455 19.83 -25.10 -5.61
N GLY A 456 18.67 -25.76 -5.74
CA GLY A 456 18.38 -27.02 -5.01
C GLY A 456 18.13 -26.82 -3.51
N GLY A 457 17.80 -25.59 -3.11
CA GLY A 457 17.66 -25.11 -1.73
C GLY A 457 18.27 -23.71 -1.59
N LEU A 458 17.54 -22.78 -1.00
CA LEU A 458 18.03 -21.43 -0.69
C LEU A 458 18.03 -21.25 0.82
N GLU A 459 19.17 -20.87 1.39
CA GLU A 459 19.22 -20.38 2.76
C GLU A 459 18.64 -18.97 2.76
N LEU A 460 17.46 -18.83 3.34
CA LEU A 460 16.79 -17.55 3.51
C LEU A 460 17.34 -16.88 4.77
N ASP A 461 17.50 -15.56 4.72
CA ASP A 461 17.77 -14.83 5.95
C ASP A 461 16.54 -14.91 6.91
N PRO A 462 16.72 -14.60 8.21
CA PRO A 462 15.63 -14.72 9.18
C PRO A 462 14.40 -13.84 8.86
N TYR A 463 14.58 -12.70 8.20
CA TYR A 463 13.52 -11.76 7.85
C TYR A 463 12.75 -12.23 6.61
N GLN A 464 13.46 -12.75 5.60
CA GLN A 464 12.87 -13.43 4.45
C GLN A 464 12.08 -14.67 4.90
N THR A 465 12.64 -15.45 5.82
CA THR A 465 11.94 -16.60 6.42
C THR A 465 10.66 -16.15 7.13
N ALA A 466 10.72 -15.06 7.90
CA ALA A 466 9.57 -14.50 8.58
C ALA A 466 8.48 -14.03 7.59
N LEU A 467 8.84 -13.34 6.51
CA LEU A 467 7.90 -12.92 5.47
C LEU A 467 7.27 -14.12 4.74
N MET A 468 8.08 -15.13 4.39
CA MET A 468 7.57 -16.35 3.74
C MET A 468 6.59 -17.14 4.63
N ARG A 469 6.76 -17.08 5.95
CA ARG A 469 5.98 -17.85 6.92
C ARG A 469 4.74 -17.10 7.44
N TRP A 470 4.89 -15.81 7.70
CA TRP A 470 3.91 -14.98 8.42
C TRP A 470 3.45 -13.75 7.63
N GLY A 471 4.06 -13.48 6.47
CA GLY A 471 3.63 -12.42 5.57
C GLY A 471 2.26 -12.71 4.96
N GLN A 472 1.57 -11.62 4.62
CA GLN A 472 0.33 -11.65 3.84
C GLN A 472 0.56 -12.23 2.45
N ARG A 473 -0.46 -12.92 1.92
CA ARG A 473 -0.49 -13.42 0.54
C ARG A 473 -1.54 -12.69 -0.28
N ASP A 474 -1.38 -12.74 -1.60
CA ASP A 474 -2.42 -12.26 -2.50
C ASP A 474 -3.70 -13.09 -2.31
N GLU A 475 -4.85 -12.41 -2.25
CA GLU A 475 -6.14 -13.06 -1.99
C GLU A 475 -6.52 -14.04 -3.10
N GLN A 476 -6.09 -13.78 -4.34
CA GLN A 476 -6.37 -14.66 -5.47
C GLN A 476 -5.48 -15.91 -5.44
N ASP A 477 -4.22 -15.78 -5.01
CA ASP A 477 -3.34 -16.93 -4.74
C ASP A 477 -3.91 -17.81 -3.61
N LEU A 478 -4.43 -17.19 -2.54
CA LEU A 478 -5.14 -17.89 -1.47
C LEU A 478 -6.43 -18.57 -1.95
N ALA A 479 -7.11 -18.00 -2.96
CA ALA A 479 -8.26 -18.60 -3.63
C ALA A 479 -7.89 -19.69 -4.64
N GLY A 480 -6.60 -20.06 -4.74
CA GLY A 480 -6.10 -21.13 -5.62
C GLY A 480 -5.93 -20.71 -7.08
N LYS A 481 -5.99 -19.40 -7.38
CA LYS A 481 -5.70 -18.87 -8.72
C LYS A 481 -4.21 -18.61 -8.88
N SER A 482 -3.69 -18.81 -10.08
CA SER A 482 -2.31 -18.44 -10.38
C SER A 482 -2.18 -16.91 -10.47
N VAL A 483 -1.28 -16.36 -9.66
CA VAL A 483 -0.91 -14.94 -9.64
C VAL A 483 0.56 -14.85 -10.02
N GLU A 484 0.88 -13.94 -10.94
CA GLU A 484 2.23 -13.65 -11.38
C GLU A 484 2.49 -12.15 -11.21
N ILE A 485 3.58 -11.81 -10.52
CA ILE A 485 4.05 -10.43 -10.37
C ILE A 485 5.37 -10.31 -11.10
N ILE A 486 5.45 -9.38 -12.04
CA ILE A 486 6.64 -9.20 -12.87
C ILE A 486 7.14 -7.79 -12.72
N TYR A 487 8.42 -7.62 -12.41
CA TYR A 487 9.03 -6.29 -12.41
C TYR A 487 8.95 -5.65 -13.82
N SER A 488 8.45 -4.43 -13.87
CA SER A 488 8.19 -3.68 -15.11
C SER A 488 9.12 -2.49 -15.30
N GLY A 489 10.02 -2.27 -14.34
CA GLY A 489 11.02 -1.21 -14.42
C GLY A 489 10.82 -0.11 -13.39
N ASP A 490 11.78 0.81 -13.38
CA ASP A 490 11.87 1.91 -12.45
C ASP A 490 12.05 3.24 -13.16
N TYR A 491 11.59 4.31 -12.50
CA TYR A 491 11.70 5.68 -12.98
C TYR A 491 11.96 6.59 -11.79
N SER A 492 12.79 7.61 -11.96
CA SER A 492 12.75 8.75 -11.04
C SER A 492 11.38 9.42 -11.11
N THR A 493 10.85 9.93 -10.01
CA THR A 493 9.53 10.59 -9.99
C THR A 493 9.43 11.80 -10.92
N GLU A 494 10.56 12.45 -11.25
CA GLU A 494 10.61 13.56 -12.22
C GLU A 494 10.48 13.14 -13.69
N ARG A 495 10.85 11.88 -13.98
CA ARG A 495 10.88 11.32 -15.35
C ARG A 495 9.84 10.22 -15.55
N ASP A 496 8.94 10.04 -14.59
CA ASP A 496 7.83 9.10 -14.71
C ASP A 496 6.95 9.52 -15.89
N PRO A 497 6.95 8.75 -16.99
CA PRO A 497 6.26 9.16 -18.20
C PRO A 497 4.74 9.16 -17.98
N LYS A 498 4.25 8.47 -16.94
CA LYS A 498 2.83 8.25 -16.65
C LYS A 498 2.07 9.46 -16.12
N ILE A 499 2.76 10.37 -15.44
CA ILE A 499 2.17 11.59 -14.88
C ILE A 499 1.46 12.43 -15.97
N ARG A 500 1.91 12.38 -17.24
CA ARG A 500 1.32 13.18 -18.33
C ARG A 500 0.12 12.54 -19.05
N GLY A 501 0.10 11.22 -19.24
CA GLY A 501 -1.03 10.54 -19.90
C GLY A 501 -2.23 10.36 -18.99
N GLU A 502 -1.99 10.33 -17.69
CA GLU A 502 -2.97 10.07 -16.65
C GLU A 502 -3.83 11.29 -16.29
N MET A 503 -3.32 12.52 -16.51
CA MET A 503 -4.09 13.77 -16.35
C MET A 503 -5.37 13.81 -17.20
N LEU A 504 -5.40 13.18 -18.37
CA LEU A 504 -6.57 13.18 -19.26
C LEU A 504 -7.67 12.24 -18.76
N ARG A 505 -7.30 11.13 -18.10
CA ARG A 505 -8.24 10.21 -17.43
C ARG A 505 -8.81 10.85 -16.16
N ARG A 506 -7.99 11.63 -15.46
CA ARG A 506 -8.32 12.40 -14.25
C ARG A 506 -9.53 13.33 -14.47
N GLU A 507 -9.53 14.12 -15.55
CA GLU A 507 -10.59 15.10 -15.84
C GLU A 507 -11.95 14.46 -16.15
N LEU A 508 -11.92 13.33 -16.86
CA LEU A 508 -13.13 12.67 -17.33
C LEU A 508 -13.82 11.90 -16.21
N LEU A 509 -13.07 11.13 -15.41
CA LEU A 509 -13.64 10.27 -14.38
C LEU A 509 -14.24 11.07 -13.22
N ALA A 510 -13.57 12.15 -12.79
CA ALA A 510 -14.03 12.99 -11.69
C ALA A 510 -15.37 13.68 -12.01
N ARG A 511 -15.56 14.16 -13.26
CA ARG A 511 -16.84 14.74 -13.70
C ARG A 511 -17.97 13.72 -13.71
N VAL A 512 -17.67 12.46 -14.03
CA VAL A 512 -18.67 11.37 -14.02
C VAL A 512 -19.09 11.03 -12.60
N LEU A 513 -18.14 10.97 -11.65
CA LEU A 513 -18.44 10.68 -10.23
C LEU A 513 -19.23 11.82 -9.56
N ASP A 514 -18.88 13.08 -9.88
CA ASP A 514 -19.60 14.25 -9.40
C ASP A 514 -21.03 14.30 -9.96
N ALA A 515 -21.21 14.09 -11.27
CA ALA A 515 -22.52 14.01 -11.90
C ALA A 515 -23.40 12.85 -11.37
N ALA A 516 -22.80 11.82 -10.79
CA ALA A 516 -23.49 10.70 -10.17
C ALA A 516 -23.91 10.95 -8.70
N GLY A 517 -23.56 12.09 -8.10
CA GLY A 517 -23.96 12.48 -6.74
C GLY A 517 -23.26 11.70 -5.62
N LEU A 518 -22.16 11.00 -5.92
CA LEU A 518 -21.50 10.10 -4.95
C LEU A 518 -20.82 10.86 -3.80
N PHE A 519 -20.29 12.07 -4.04
CA PHE A 519 -19.69 12.89 -2.99
C PHE A 519 -20.68 13.33 -1.91
N GLU A 520 -21.91 13.68 -2.32
CA GLU A 520 -22.99 14.07 -1.40
C GLU A 520 -23.41 12.88 -0.53
N ALA A 521 -23.49 11.68 -1.10
CA ALA A 521 -23.80 10.46 -0.36
C ALA A 521 -22.75 10.17 0.73
N VAL A 522 -21.46 10.12 0.35
CA VAL A 522 -20.35 9.89 1.29
C VAL A 522 -20.34 10.95 2.40
N PHE A 523 -20.56 12.21 2.07
CA PHE A 523 -20.64 13.29 3.06
C PHE A 523 -21.72 13.01 4.11
N TYR A 524 -22.96 12.71 3.70
CA TYR A 524 -24.05 12.50 4.64
C TYR A 524 -23.98 11.17 5.39
N GLU A 525 -23.42 10.12 4.80
CA GLU A 525 -23.17 8.85 5.49
C GLU A 525 -22.21 9.02 6.68
N ASN A 526 -21.22 9.90 6.51
CA ASN A 526 -20.17 10.13 7.50
C ASN A 526 -20.45 11.31 8.45
N LEU A 527 -21.44 12.15 8.13
CA LEU A 527 -21.70 13.41 8.83
C LEU A 527 -21.95 13.22 10.34
N ALA A 528 -22.79 12.25 10.71
CA ALA A 528 -23.16 12.02 12.11
C ALA A 528 -21.96 11.61 12.97
N TYR A 529 -21.13 10.70 12.46
CA TYR A 529 -19.88 10.28 13.08
C TYR A 529 -18.95 11.47 13.29
N ASN A 530 -18.75 12.27 12.25
CA ASN A 530 -17.78 13.36 12.28
C ASN A 530 -18.18 14.52 13.19
N VAL A 531 -19.46 14.89 13.22
CA VAL A 531 -19.96 15.91 14.13
C VAL A 531 -19.80 15.46 15.59
N LEU A 532 -20.09 14.20 15.88
CA LEU A 532 -19.91 13.66 17.24
C LEU A 532 -18.43 13.56 17.63
N LEU A 533 -17.59 13.05 16.73
CA LEU A 533 -16.16 12.92 16.96
C LEU A 533 -15.51 14.29 17.18
N GLU A 534 -15.84 15.30 16.37
CA GLU A 534 -15.32 16.66 16.55
C GLU A 534 -15.62 17.22 17.95
N ALA A 535 -16.82 16.97 18.49
CA ALA A 535 -17.18 17.38 19.84
C ALA A 535 -16.41 16.59 20.93
N ILE A 536 -16.28 15.27 20.77
CA ILE A 536 -15.56 14.41 21.72
C ILE A 536 -14.05 14.69 21.72
N GLU A 537 -13.43 14.90 20.55
CA GLU A 537 -12.02 15.29 20.43
C GLU A 537 -11.76 16.66 21.08
N GLY A 538 -12.73 17.57 21.04
CA GLY A 538 -12.70 18.81 21.82
C GLY A 538 -12.54 18.55 23.32
N LEU A 539 -13.23 17.55 23.87
CA LEU A 539 -13.08 17.12 25.26
C LEU A 539 -11.75 16.41 25.50
N ALA A 540 -11.30 15.56 24.57
CA ALA A 540 -10.03 14.83 24.69
C ALA A 540 -8.84 15.78 24.77
N ARG A 541 -8.86 16.86 23.96
CA ARG A 541 -7.85 17.94 24.01
C ARG A 541 -7.92 18.75 25.30
N LYS A 542 -9.12 18.95 25.86
CA LYS A 542 -9.33 19.74 27.07
C LYS A 542 -8.92 19.01 28.34
N TYR A 543 -9.08 17.69 28.39
CA TYR A 543 -8.90 16.92 29.62
C TYR A 543 -7.74 15.93 29.52
N ASP A 544 -6.68 16.24 30.26
CA ASP A 544 -5.48 15.42 30.40
C ASP A 544 -5.66 14.14 31.22
N SER A 545 -6.83 13.92 31.81
CA SER A 545 -7.14 12.78 32.68
C SER A 545 -8.28 11.97 32.07
N TYR A 546 -8.04 10.68 31.79
CA TYR A 546 -9.06 9.80 31.20
C TYR A 546 -10.38 9.78 31.99
N PRO A 547 -10.41 9.60 33.33
CA PRO A 547 -11.67 9.63 34.09
C PRO A 547 -12.49 10.92 33.92
N ARG A 548 -11.82 12.07 33.84
CA ARG A 548 -12.49 13.36 33.65
C ARG A 548 -12.99 13.53 32.23
N PHE A 549 -12.19 13.11 31.24
CA PHE A 549 -12.61 13.04 29.85
C PHE A 549 -13.84 12.15 29.68
N GLU A 550 -13.79 10.92 30.19
CA GLU A 550 -14.85 9.92 30.08
C GLU A 550 -16.15 10.42 30.70
N GLN A 551 -16.09 11.01 31.91
CA GLN A 551 -17.26 11.59 32.56
C GLN A 551 -17.95 12.64 31.69
N GLU A 552 -17.18 13.55 31.09
CA GLU A 552 -17.71 14.64 30.26
C GLU A 552 -18.19 14.14 28.89
N ALA A 553 -17.48 13.18 28.31
CA ALA A 553 -17.87 12.52 27.06
C ALA A 553 -19.18 11.75 27.23
N LEU A 554 -19.35 11.00 28.33
CA LEU A 554 -20.60 10.30 28.63
C LEU A 554 -21.76 11.26 28.89
N LYS A 555 -21.52 12.42 29.52
CA LYS A 555 -22.54 13.48 29.63
C LYS A 555 -22.99 13.95 28.24
N LEU A 556 -22.05 14.19 27.31
CA LEU A 556 -22.37 14.57 25.94
C LEU A 556 -23.16 13.49 25.20
N LEU A 557 -22.71 12.23 25.27
CA LEU A 557 -23.34 11.10 24.58
C LEU A 557 -24.73 10.72 25.12
N ASN A 558 -25.04 11.12 26.35
CA ASN A 558 -26.35 10.87 26.97
C ASN A 558 -27.32 12.05 26.82
N LYS A 559 -26.88 13.20 26.31
CA LYS A 559 -27.75 14.36 26.02
C LYS A 559 -28.58 14.11 24.76
N SER A 560 -29.78 14.70 24.72
CA SER A 560 -30.66 14.75 23.55
C SER A 560 -30.56 16.08 22.78
N GLU A 561 -29.66 16.97 23.20
CA GLU A 561 -29.42 18.26 22.56
C GLU A 561 -28.83 18.06 21.15
N PRO A 562 -29.27 18.86 20.16
CA PRO A 562 -28.67 18.82 18.82
C PRO A 562 -27.18 19.18 18.87
N LEU A 563 -26.36 18.43 18.13
CA LEU A 563 -24.96 18.77 17.90
C LEU A 563 -24.81 19.58 16.61
N PHE A 564 -24.05 20.66 16.68
CA PHE A 564 -23.85 21.54 15.53
C PHE A 564 -22.55 21.19 14.80
N PRO A 565 -22.55 21.17 13.45
CA PRO A 565 -21.32 20.98 12.68
C PRO A 565 -20.28 22.05 13.01
N GLY A 566 -19.09 21.61 13.42
CA GLY A 566 -17.97 22.51 13.67
C GLY A 566 -17.32 23.03 12.39
N PRO A 567 -16.33 23.92 12.51
CA PRO A 567 -15.67 24.54 11.35
C PRO A 567 -15.09 23.52 10.37
N GLY A 568 -14.57 22.40 10.89
CA GLY A 568 -13.99 21.35 10.06
C GLY A 568 -15.01 20.68 9.15
N THR A 569 -16.18 20.33 9.70
CA THR A 569 -17.27 19.75 8.91
C THR A 569 -17.82 20.73 7.87
N GLN A 570 -17.88 22.02 8.19
CA GLN A 570 -18.31 23.06 7.26
C GLN A 570 -17.32 23.28 6.10
N GLU A 571 -16.02 23.13 6.36
CA GLU A 571 -14.98 23.20 5.31
C GLU A 571 -15.15 22.04 4.31
N ILE A 572 -15.35 20.81 4.79
CA ILE A 572 -15.59 19.65 3.91
C ILE A 572 -16.86 19.84 3.07
N ALA A 573 -17.96 20.31 3.66
CA ALA A 573 -19.19 20.59 2.92
C ALA A 573 -18.95 21.60 1.78
N ARG A 574 -18.14 22.63 2.02
CA ARG A 574 -17.77 23.64 1.01
C ARG A 574 -16.92 23.03 -0.10
N GLU A 575 -15.94 22.20 0.24
CA GLU A 575 -15.04 21.56 -0.72
C GLU A 575 -15.76 20.56 -1.63
N LEU A 576 -16.75 19.86 -1.09
CA LEU A 576 -17.60 18.95 -1.84
C LEU A 576 -18.77 19.65 -2.56
N GLY A 577 -18.85 20.99 -2.50
CA GLY A 577 -19.92 21.75 -3.17
C GLY A 577 -21.33 21.51 -2.61
N ILE A 578 -21.45 21.05 -1.36
CA ILE A 578 -22.74 20.76 -0.71
C ILE A 578 -23.48 22.08 -0.44
N ALA A 579 -24.48 22.39 -1.27
CA ALA A 579 -25.22 23.64 -1.20
C ALA A 579 -26.00 23.77 0.11
N GLU A 580 -26.07 24.97 0.69
CA GLU A 580 -26.91 25.28 1.86
C GLU A 580 -28.36 25.61 1.46
N GLU A 581 -28.53 26.13 0.24
CA GLU A 581 -29.82 26.53 -0.33
C GLU A 581 -29.94 25.95 -1.75
N ALA A 582 -31.13 25.45 -2.09
CA ALA A 582 -31.49 25.09 -3.45
C ALA A 582 -32.48 26.13 -3.99
N ASN A 583 -32.31 26.53 -5.25
CA ASN A 583 -33.13 27.56 -5.87
C ASN A 583 -33.92 27.00 -7.06
N PRO A 584 -34.95 26.17 -6.82
CA PRO A 584 -35.59 25.41 -7.89
C PRO A 584 -36.46 26.26 -8.83
N LEU A 585 -36.89 27.48 -8.47
CA LEU A 585 -37.64 28.45 -9.31
C LEU A 585 -38.07 29.66 -8.42
N LEU A 586 -37.14 30.56 -8.07
CA LEU A 586 -37.38 31.83 -7.32
C LEU A 586 -37.82 31.74 -5.84
N VAL A 587 -37.79 30.55 -5.22
CA VAL A 587 -37.95 30.38 -3.76
C VAL A 587 -36.73 29.64 -3.23
N SER A 588 -35.97 30.29 -2.33
CA SER A 588 -34.86 29.63 -1.64
C SER A 588 -35.40 28.62 -0.63
N VAL A 589 -35.06 27.35 -0.80
CA VAL A 589 -35.38 26.27 0.13
C VAL A 589 -34.09 25.74 0.73
N LYS A 590 -34.02 25.64 2.07
CA LYS A 590 -32.86 25.07 2.76
C LYS A 590 -32.69 23.60 2.40
N THR A 591 -31.49 23.25 1.94
CA THR A 591 -31.10 21.86 1.69
C THR A 591 -31.00 21.08 3.02
N ARG A 592 -30.77 19.77 2.93
CA ARG A 592 -30.50 18.94 4.12
C ARG A 592 -29.32 19.49 4.94
N TRP A 593 -28.24 19.91 4.28
CA TRP A 593 -27.09 20.55 4.92
C TRP A 593 -27.47 21.89 5.58
N GLY A 594 -28.19 22.76 4.88
CA GLY A 594 -28.65 24.05 5.43
C GLY A 594 -29.52 23.88 6.68
N GLN A 595 -30.37 22.83 6.72
CA GLN A 595 -31.17 22.50 7.90
C GLN A 595 -30.31 21.97 9.07
N ILE A 596 -29.32 21.12 8.80
CA ILE A 596 -28.42 20.58 9.84
C ILE A 596 -27.56 21.70 10.45
N LYS A 597 -27.07 22.63 9.63
CA LYS A 597 -26.30 23.78 10.10
C LYS A 597 -27.11 24.69 11.03
N GLU A 598 -28.40 24.89 10.74
CA GLU A 598 -29.29 25.73 11.55
C GLU A 598 -29.83 25.04 12.80
N LYS A 599 -30.28 23.78 12.67
CA LYS A 599 -31.04 23.08 13.72
C LYS A 599 -30.20 22.08 14.52
N GLY A 600 -28.98 21.82 14.07
CA GLY A 600 -28.12 20.78 14.60
C GLY A 600 -28.60 19.37 14.21
N LEU A 601 -27.70 18.42 14.35
CA LEU A 601 -27.94 17.00 14.18
C LEU A 601 -28.42 16.40 15.50
N LYS A 602 -29.63 15.84 15.52
CA LYS A 602 -30.13 15.10 16.69
C LYS A 602 -29.63 13.65 16.62
N LEU A 603 -28.93 13.23 17.66
CA LEU A 603 -28.48 11.85 17.82
C LEU A 603 -29.36 11.15 18.86
N ASP A 604 -29.81 9.94 18.55
CA ASP A 604 -30.46 9.08 19.54
C ASP A 604 -29.37 8.46 20.44
N SER A 605 -29.40 8.80 21.74
CA SER A 605 -28.46 8.30 22.74
C SER A 605 -28.55 6.78 22.97
N ARG A 606 -29.63 6.15 22.50
CA ARG A 606 -29.84 4.69 22.52
C ARG A 606 -29.46 4.00 21.22
N SER A 607 -29.07 4.76 20.20
CA SER A 607 -28.64 4.18 18.93
C SER A 607 -27.41 3.28 19.12
N ARG A 608 -27.31 2.23 18.30
CA ARG A 608 -26.13 1.37 18.23
C ARG A 608 -24.87 2.20 17.96
N PHE A 609 -24.99 3.19 17.08
CA PHE A 609 -23.96 4.18 16.77
C PHE A 609 -23.37 4.88 18.02
N VAL A 610 -24.21 5.46 18.89
CA VAL A 610 -23.73 6.11 20.13
C VAL A 610 -23.12 5.09 21.09
N THR A 611 -23.67 3.88 21.16
CA THR A 611 -23.16 2.80 22.00
C THR A 611 -21.78 2.33 21.55
N ASP A 612 -21.54 2.28 20.25
CA ASP A 612 -20.24 1.96 19.66
C ASP A 612 -19.22 3.05 19.97
N PHE A 613 -19.64 4.33 19.90
CA PHE A 613 -18.80 5.47 20.27
C PHE A 613 -18.36 5.44 21.74
N LYS A 614 -19.26 5.04 22.66
CA LYS A 614 -18.94 4.87 24.09
C LYS A 614 -17.78 3.88 24.30
N ARG A 615 -17.76 2.78 23.53
CA ARG A 615 -16.68 1.77 23.61
C ARG A 615 -15.34 2.28 23.05
N GLN A 616 -15.37 3.29 22.18
CA GLN A 616 -14.18 3.87 21.56
C GLN A 616 -13.56 5.02 22.39
N LEU A 617 -14.23 5.51 23.43
CA LEU A 617 -13.72 6.62 24.27
C LEU A 617 -12.28 6.43 24.77
N PRO A 618 -11.88 5.25 25.29
CA PRO A 618 -10.49 5.03 25.69
C PRO A 618 -9.52 5.28 24.53
N GLN A 619 -9.83 4.74 23.36
CA GLN A 619 -8.97 4.82 22.19
C GLN A 619 -8.91 6.24 21.60
N ILE A 620 -10.04 6.96 21.56
CA ILE A 620 -10.08 8.36 21.13
C ILE A 620 -9.22 9.23 22.06
N TRP A 621 -9.34 9.03 23.37
CA TRP A 621 -8.51 9.78 24.32
C TRP A 621 -7.02 9.47 24.14
N LEU A 622 -6.65 8.18 24.09
CA LEU A 622 -5.27 7.75 23.88
C LEU A 622 -4.67 8.28 22.57
N SER A 623 -5.48 8.41 21.52
CA SER A 623 -5.07 9.00 20.24
C SER A 623 -4.58 10.46 20.39
N TRP A 624 -5.17 11.22 21.33
CA TRP A 624 -4.77 12.60 21.65
C TRP A 624 -3.68 12.69 22.73
N HIS A 625 -3.43 11.57 23.44
CA HIS A 625 -2.50 11.46 24.56
C HIS A 625 -1.54 10.27 24.36
N PRO A 626 -0.70 10.28 23.30
CA PRO A 626 0.14 9.14 22.92
C PRO A 626 1.18 8.73 23.98
N ASP A 627 1.48 9.63 24.92
CA ASP A 627 2.43 9.42 26.02
C ASP A 627 1.78 8.87 27.30
N LYS A 628 0.47 8.60 27.28
CA LYS A 628 -0.29 8.21 28.47
C LYS A 628 -0.83 6.79 28.38
N GLU A 629 -1.03 6.20 29.55
CA GLU A 629 -1.73 4.93 29.72
C GLU A 629 -3.10 5.16 30.38
N LEU A 630 -4.02 4.23 30.16
CA LEU A 630 -5.27 4.23 30.89
C LEU A 630 -5.00 3.87 32.36
N PRO A 631 -5.80 4.40 33.31
CA PRO A 631 -5.73 3.97 34.69
C PRO A 631 -5.93 2.45 34.78
N LYS A 632 -5.09 1.76 35.57
CA LYS A 632 -5.32 0.35 35.89
C LYS A 632 -6.63 0.25 36.68
N SER A 633 -7.59 -0.50 36.13
CA SER A 633 -8.90 -0.77 36.74
C SER A 633 -8.79 -1.62 38.00
#